data_AF-A0A7W1B1B2-F1
#
_entry.id   AF-A0A7W1B1B2-F1
#
_cell.length_a   1.000
_cell.length_b   1.000
_cell.length_c   1.000
_cell.angle_alpha   90.00
_cell.angle_beta   90.00
_cell.angle_gamma   90.00
#
_symmetry.space_group_name_H-M   'P 1'
#
loop_
_entity.id
_entity.type
_entity.pdbx_description
1 polymer ?
#
loop_
_entity_poly.entity_id
_entity_poly.type
_entity_poly.pdbx_seq_one_letter_code
_entity_poly.pdbx_strand_id
1 'polypeptide(L)' 'MDFAFAEEQDMLRAAARGWLADRYPPDRVADLADSPDGWDTGSWRELQRLGWLDSDLGMLEYAVLAEEAGT' A
#
# COMPACT_ATOMS: atom_id res chain seq x y z
N MET A 1 23.65 14.81 -6.54
CA MET A 1 22.55 13.87 -6.81
C MET A 1 21.81 13.75 -5.51
N ASP A 2 20.56 14.22 -5.48
CA ASP A 2 19.71 14.14 -4.30
C ASP A 2 18.89 12.87 -4.42
N PHE A 3 19.14 11.90 -3.53
CA PHE A 3 18.42 10.63 -3.46
C PHE A 3 17.34 10.65 -2.36
N ALA A 4 17.12 11.81 -1.72
CA ALA A 4 16.02 11.95 -0.80
C ALA A 4 14.70 11.87 -1.58
N PHE A 5 13.75 11.13 -1.03
CA PHE A 5 12.37 11.19 -1.48
C PHE A 5 11.90 12.64 -1.43
N ALA A 6 11.15 13.06 -2.45
CA ALA A 6 10.42 14.32 -2.36
C ALA A 6 9.43 14.24 -1.18
N GLU A 7 9.10 15.36 -0.55
CA GLU A 7 8.16 15.43 0.59
C GLU A 7 6.86 14.64 0.34
N GLU A 8 6.36 14.65 -0.90
CA GLU A 8 5.20 13.90 -1.35
C GLU A 8 5.35 12.38 -1.22
N GLN A 9 6.53 11.84 -1.53
CA GLN A 9 6.81 10.40 -1.46
C GLN A 9 6.96 9.94 -0.01
N ASP A 10 7.54 10.76 0.87
CA ASP A 10 7.59 10.48 2.31
C ASP A 10 6.19 10.51 2.94
N MET A 11 5.34 11.44 2.50
CA MET A 11 3.93 11.48 2.90
C MET A 11 3.17 10.23 2.43
N LEU A 12 3.36 9.83 1.17
CA LEU A 12 2.76 8.63 0.60
C LEU A 12 3.21 7.37 1.35
N ARG A 13 4.51 7.26 1.66
CA ARG A 13 5.09 6.18 2.45
C ARG A 13 4.45 6.08 3.82
N ALA A 14 4.34 7.19 4.54
CA ALA A 14 3.73 7.21 5.87
C ALA A 14 2.24 6.84 5.83
N ALA A 15 1.50 7.33 4.83
CA ALA A 15 0.10 6.99 4.63
C ALA A 15 -0.09 5.50 4.30
N ALA A 16 0.72 4.96 3.40
CA ALA A 16 0.72 3.55 3.02
C ALA A 16 0.99 2.64 4.22
N ARG A 17 2.07 2.94 4.95
CA ARG A 17 2.44 2.19 6.16
C ARG A 17 1.35 2.17 7.20
N GLY A 18 0.78 3.34 7.53
CA GLY A 18 -0.27 3.46 8.54
C GLY A 18 -1.52 2.67 8.15
N TRP A 19 -1.98 2.86 6.92
CA TRP A 19 -3.17 2.17 6.43
C TRP A 19 -2.96 0.65 6.38
N LEU A 20 -1.80 0.16 5.92
CA LEU A 20 -1.50 -1.27 5.88
C LEU A 20 -1.42 -1.87 7.29
N ALA A 21 -0.79 -1.18 8.25
CA ALA A 21 -0.71 -1.65 9.63
C ALA A 21 -2.09 -1.73 10.30
N ASP A 22 -2.95 -0.74 10.07
CA ASP A 22 -4.31 -0.71 10.61
C ASP A 22 -5.22 -1.76 9.96
N ARG A 23 -5.08 -1.94 8.64
CA ARG A 23 -5.93 -2.81 7.84
C ARG A 23 -5.49 -4.26 7.92
N TYR A 24 -4.20 -4.55 8.00
CA TYR A 24 -3.64 -5.91 7.95
C TYR A 24 -2.76 -6.23 9.16
N PRO A 25 -3.33 -6.24 10.38
CA PRO A 25 -2.63 -6.76 11.54
C PRO A 25 -2.31 -8.27 11.35
N PRO A 26 -1.28 -8.81 12.04
CA PRO A 26 -0.82 -10.19 11.83
C PRO A 26 -1.92 -11.25 11.87
N ASP A 27 -2.86 -11.15 12.82
CA ASP A 27 -3.95 -12.11 12.96
C ASP A 27 -4.85 -12.13 11.70
N ARG A 28 -5.15 -10.94 11.14
CA ARG A 28 -5.95 -10.84 9.93
C ARG A 28 -5.20 -11.35 8.70
N VAL A 29 -3.89 -11.12 8.64
CA VAL A 29 -3.06 -11.66 7.54
C VAL A 29 -3.07 -13.19 7.59
N ALA A 30 -2.97 -13.79 8.77
CA ALA A 30 -3.11 -15.24 8.94
C ALA A 30 -4.50 -15.73 8.50
N ASP A 31 -5.57 -15.07 8.93
CA ASP A 31 -6.95 -15.42 8.52
C ASP A 31 -7.14 -15.33 6.99
N LEU A 32 -6.54 -14.31 6.34
CA LEU A 32 -6.60 -14.16 4.89
C LEU A 32 -5.83 -15.28 4.17
N ALA A 33 -4.68 -15.70 4.71
CA ALA A 33 -3.89 -16.78 4.14
C ALA A 33 -4.63 -18.13 4.19
N ASP A 34 -5.44 -18.35 5.22
CA ASP A 34 -6.29 -19.55 5.37
C ASP A 34 -7.64 -19.44 4.62
N SER A 35 -7.97 -18.25 4.11
CA SER A 35 -9.23 -18.03 3.39
C SER A 35 -9.22 -18.67 1.99
N PRO A 36 -10.40 -19.04 1.42
CA PRO A 36 -10.48 -19.63 0.08
C PRO A 36 -9.89 -18.74 -1.02
N ASP A 37 -10.02 -17.42 -0.88
CA ASP A 37 -9.49 -16.47 -1.85
C ASP A 37 -7.99 -16.24 -1.64
N GLY A 38 -7.49 -16.33 -0.40
CA GLY A 38 -6.09 -16.09 -0.05
C GLY A 38 -5.69 -14.61 0.02
N TRP A 39 -6.65 -13.67 -0.16
CA TRP A 39 -6.40 -12.22 -0.15
C TRP A 39 -7.69 -11.43 0.17
N ASP A 40 -7.57 -10.14 0.53
CA ASP A 40 -8.73 -9.28 0.80
C ASP A 40 -9.39 -8.81 -0.50
N THR A 41 -10.47 -9.47 -0.91
CA THR A 41 -11.24 -9.14 -2.14
C THR A 41 -11.79 -7.71 -2.19
N GLY A 42 -11.91 -7.04 -1.04
CA GLY A 42 -12.33 -5.65 -0.94
C GLY A 42 -11.21 -4.62 -1.12
N SER A 43 -9.95 -5.05 -1.06
CA SER A 43 -8.78 -4.17 -1.02
C SER A 43 -8.66 -3.25 -2.23
N TRP A 44 -8.79 -3.78 -3.46
CA TRP A 44 -8.64 -2.99 -4.69
C TRP A 44 -9.56 -1.78 -4.77
N ARG A 45 -10.81 -1.94 -4.33
CA ARG A 45 -11.77 -0.82 -4.32
C ARG A 45 -11.34 0.27 -3.35
N GLU A 46 -10.74 -0.11 -2.23
CA GLU A 46 -10.24 0.84 -1.25
C GLU A 46 -8.97 1.54 -1.73
N LEU A 47 -8.04 0.79 -2.31
CA LEU A 47 -6.84 1.36 -2.94
C LEU A 47 -7.19 2.36 -4.05
N GLN A 48 -8.24 2.07 -4.83
CA GLN A 48 -8.76 3.02 -5.83
C GLN A 48 -9.29 4.31 -5.17
N ARG A 49 -10.02 4.22 -4.06
CA ARG A 49 -10.54 5.41 -3.35
C ARG A 49 -9.43 6.26 -2.73
N LEU A 50 -8.33 5.64 -2.34
CA LEU A 50 -7.14 6.32 -1.85
C LEU A 50 -6.31 6.98 -2.97
N GLY A 51 -6.65 6.74 -4.24
CA GLY A 51 -5.91 7.24 -5.41
C GLY A 51 -4.63 6.47 -5.69
N TRP A 52 -4.39 5.33 -5.02
CA TRP A 52 -3.13 4.58 -5.13
C TRP A 52 -3.04 3.74 -6.42
N LEU A 53 -4.12 3.73 -7.21
CA LEU A 53 -4.19 3.07 -8.51
C LEU A 53 -4.36 4.09 -9.66
N ASP A 54 -4.26 5.39 -9.37
CA ASP A 54 -4.46 6.43 -10.37
C ASP A 54 -3.32 6.43 -11.38
N SER A 55 -3.65 6.58 -12.67
CA SER A 55 -2.69 6.55 -13.78
C SER A 55 -1.68 7.71 -13.78
N ASP A 56 -1.96 8.73 -12.99
CA ASP A 56 -1.15 9.96 -12.94
C ASP A 56 0.00 9.83 -11.91
N LEU A 57 0.03 8.75 -11.12
CA LEU A 57 1.16 8.44 -10.24
C LEU A 57 2.41 8.10 -11.07
N GLY A 58 3.55 8.62 -10.62
CA GLY A 58 4.84 8.32 -11.22
C GLY A 58 5.40 6.97 -10.77
N MET A 59 6.47 6.55 -11.43
CA MET A 59 7.15 5.29 -11.14
C MET A 59 7.68 5.22 -9.69
N LEU A 60 8.10 6.34 -9.12
CA LEU A 60 8.63 6.39 -7.76
C LEU A 60 7.53 6.25 -6.71
N GLU A 61 6.37 6.85 -6.95
CA GLU A 61 5.20 6.74 -6.09
C GLU A 61 4.68 5.30 -6.08
N TYR A 62 4.60 4.65 -7.25
CA TYR A 62 4.29 3.23 -7.33
C TYR A 62 5.34 2.35 -6.64
N ALA A 63 6.63 2.70 -6.72
CA ALA A 63 7.69 1.98 -6.01
C ALA A 63 7.53 2.10 -4.49
N VAL A 64 7.18 3.28 -3.98
CA VAL A 64 6.90 3.50 -2.55
C VAL A 64 5.72 2.66 -2.08
N LEU A 65 4.62 2.65 -2.85
CA LEU A 65 3.44 1.83 -2.54
C LEU A 65 3.76 0.33 -2.54
N ALA A 66 4.57 -0.14 -3.49
CA ALA A 66 5.02 -1.53 -3.55
C ALA A 66 5.95 -1.88 -2.38
N GLU A 67 6.88 -0.99 -2.02
CA GLU A 67 7.81 -1.16 -0.89
C GLU A 67 7.05 -1.40 0.42
N GLU A 68 6.08 -0.53 0.73
CA GLU A 68 5.31 -0.64 1.97
C GLU A 68 4.38 -1.86 1.97
N ALA A 69 3.94 -2.35 0.81
CA ALA A 69 3.11 -3.56 0.69
C ALA A 69 3.88 -4.88 0.90
N GLY A 70 5.21 -4.84 1.09
CA GLY A 70 6.02 -6.01 1.44
C GLY A 70 6.80 -6.61 0.28
N THR A 71 7.50 -5.77 -0.50
CA THR A 71 8.38 -6.24 -1.59
C THR A 71 9.46 -7.21 -1.10
#